data_AF-A0A2S4LNI0-F1
#
_entry.id   AF-A0A2S4LNI0-F1
#
_cell.length_a   1.000
_cell.length_b   1.000
_cell.length_c   1.000
_cell.angle_alpha   90.00
_cell.angle_beta   90.00
_cell.angle_gamma   90.00
#
_symmetry.space_group_name_H-M   'P 1'
#
loop_
_entity.id
_entity.type
_entity.pdbx_description
1 polymer ?
#
loop_
_entity_poly.entity_id
_entity_poly.type
_entity_poly.pdbx_seq_one_letter_code
_entity_poly.pdbx_strand_id
1 'polypeptide(L)'
;MSERIILRAGEALVAGGPPNTASEPEVIIGELDGPVGTALATLTGDQVVGHSRVFALLNTDIMVRPVTLCVSKVSVTESKYTSILMGTVQFAIANGVLDAVRAGYIPKEKANDLGIICSVWLSPGVIEAETVDHKALFDIQRRGMTEAIRKAMTNEPSIDWLLENQDKIIHKYYQMGLDGKI
;
A
#
# COMPACT_ATOMS: atom_id res chain seq x y z
N MET A 1 -18.45 12.37 -16.98
CA MET A 1 -18.25 11.07 -16.29
C MET A 1 -16.77 10.76 -16.35
N SER A 2 -16.17 10.33 -15.24
CA SER A 2 -14.75 9.95 -15.22
C SER A 2 -14.46 8.80 -16.18
N GLU A 3 -13.32 8.86 -16.87
CA GLU A 3 -12.88 7.80 -17.80
C GLU A 3 -12.75 6.44 -17.11
N ARG A 4 -12.92 5.35 -17.88
CA ARG A 4 -12.76 3.98 -17.38
C ARG A 4 -11.32 3.72 -16.92
N ILE A 5 -11.16 3.17 -15.73
CA ILE A 5 -9.83 2.87 -15.15
C ILE A 5 -9.65 1.36 -15.17
N ILE A 6 -9.15 0.80 -16.27
CA ILE A 6 -9.02 -0.66 -16.41
C ILE A 6 -8.07 -1.22 -15.35
N LEU A 7 -6.84 -0.70 -15.33
CA LEU A 7 -5.80 -1.05 -14.37
C LEU A 7 -4.76 0.07 -14.36
N ARG A 8 -4.37 0.50 -13.17
CA ARG A 8 -3.22 1.37 -12.92
C ARG A 8 -2.41 0.82 -11.76
N ALA A 9 -1.11 1.08 -11.78
CA ALA A 9 -0.19 0.63 -10.75
C ALA A 9 0.61 1.81 -10.21
N GLY A 10 0.93 1.78 -8.92
CA GLY A 10 1.77 2.79 -8.29
C GLY A 10 2.41 2.26 -7.02
N GLU A 11 3.50 2.90 -6.63
CA GLU A 11 4.17 2.65 -5.35
C GLU A 11 4.53 3.99 -4.70
N ALA A 12 4.75 3.96 -3.39
CA ALA A 12 5.44 5.05 -2.71
C ALA A 12 6.27 4.53 -1.53
N LEU A 13 7.44 5.13 -1.30
CA LEU A 13 8.18 5.02 -0.05
C LEU A 13 8.03 6.31 0.77
N VAL A 14 7.41 6.21 1.94
CA VAL A 14 7.42 7.29 2.95
C VAL A 14 8.25 6.84 4.14
N ALA A 15 9.38 7.52 4.35
CA ALA A 15 10.34 7.23 5.41
C ALA A 15 10.71 8.51 6.18
N GLY A 16 11.70 8.42 7.07
CA GLY A 16 12.16 9.54 7.90
C GLY A 16 11.43 9.68 9.24
N GLY A 17 10.58 8.72 9.60
CA GLY A 17 10.00 8.60 10.93
C GLY A 17 10.88 7.80 11.91
N PRO A 18 10.35 7.52 13.12
CA PRO A 18 10.99 6.62 14.08
C PRO A 18 11.31 5.24 13.49
N PRO A 19 12.21 4.46 14.12
CA PRO A 19 12.51 3.10 13.69
C PRO A 19 11.25 2.26 13.43
N ASN A 20 11.29 1.42 12.40
CA ASN A 20 10.20 0.51 12.01
C ASN A 20 8.90 1.16 11.51
N THR A 21 8.88 2.49 11.27
CA THR A 21 7.66 3.18 10.82
C THR A 21 7.53 3.40 9.32
N ALA A 22 8.57 3.12 8.53
CA ALA A 22 8.58 3.34 7.09
C ALA A 22 7.43 2.60 6.38
N SER A 23 6.88 3.22 5.36
CA SER A 23 5.76 2.73 4.56
C SER A 23 6.19 2.54 3.11
N GLU A 24 5.90 1.36 2.54
CA GLU A 24 6.22 1.03 1.15
C GLU A 24 5.07 0.24 0.47
N PRO A 25 3.87 0.83 0.33
CA PRO A 25 2.75 0.19 -0.37
C PRO A 25 3.00 0.14 -1.88
N GLU A 26 2.68 -1.01 -2.46
CA GLU A 26 2.50 -1.17 -3.92
C GLU A 26 1.02 -1.41 -4.18
N VAL A 27 0.42 -0.61 -5.04
CA VAL A 27 -1.02 -0.65 -5.31
C VAL A 27 -1.30 -0.96 -6.77
N ILE A 28 -2.32 -1.78 -6.98
CA ILE A 28 -3.03 -1.89 -8.25
C ILE A 28 -4.45 -1.39 -8.01
N ILE A 29 -4.96 -0.51 -8.87
CA ILE A 29 -6.33 0.02 -8.83
C ILE A 29 -6.99 -0.14 -10.20
N GLY A 30 -8.27 -0.53 -10.23
CA GLY A 30 -9.02 -0.66 -11.48
C GLY A 30 -10.47 -1.08 -11.29
N GLU A 31 -11.22 -1.15 -12.39
CA GLU A 31 -12.64 -1.53 -12.38
C GLU A 31 -12.84 -2.98 -11.87
N LEU A 32 -13.91 -3.17 -11.10
CA LEU A 32 -14.32 -4.47 -10.55
C LEU A 32 -14.89 -5.42 -11.61
N ASP A 33 -15.30 -4.90 -12.77
CA ASP A 33 -15.69 -5.70 -13.93
C ASP A 33 -14.49 -6.09 -14.81
N GLY A 34 -13.27 -5.83 -14.34
CA GLY A 34 -12.01 -6.07 -15.06
C GLY A 34 -11.03 -6.98 -14.29
N PRO A 35 -9.74 -6.95 -14.68
CA PRO A 35 -8.72 -7.83 -14.10
C PRO A 35 -8.54 -7.65 -12.59
N VAL A 36 -8.74 -6.43 -12.07
CA VAL A 36 -8.63 -6.15 -10.63
C VAL A 36 -9.76 -6.82 -9.84
N GLY A 37 -10.99 -6.79 -10.36
CA GLY A 37 -12.11 -7.49 -9.76
C GLY A 37 -11.96 -9.01 -9.78
N THR A 38 -11.45 -9.57 -10.88
CA THR A 38 -11.11 -11.00 -10.95
C THR A 38 -10.08 -11.37 -9.88
N ALA A 39 -8.98 -10.60 -9.80
CA ALA A 39 -7.94 -10.85 -8.80
C ALA A 39 -8.47 -10.73 -7.36
N LEU A 40 -9.28 -9.72 -7.05
CA LEU A 40 -9.93 -9.59 -5.74
C LEU A 40 -10.81 -10.80 -5.40
N ALA A 41 -11.65 -11.25 -6.34
CA ALA A 41 -12.54 -12.39 -6.15
C ALA A 41 -11.75 -13.69 -5.89
N THR A 42 -10.64 -13.90 -6.60
CA THR A 42 -9.77 -15.07 -6.39
C THR A 42 -9.01 -14.99 -5.06
N LEU A 43 -8.41 -13.84 -4.74
CA LEU A 43 -7.48 -13.69 -3.62
C LEU A 43 -8.15 -13.55 -2.26
N THR A 44 -9.44 -13.18 -2.20
CA THR A 44 -10.14 -12.98 -0.92
C THR A 44 -10.22 -14.27 -0.10
N GLY A 45 -10.52 -15.41 -0.75
CA GLY A 45 -10.63 -16.71 -0.09
C GLY A 45 -9.33 -17.53 -0.10
N ASP A 46 -8.37 -17.19 -0.97
CA ASP A 46 -7.10 -17.88 -1.11
C ASP A 46 -6.10 -17.39 -0.06
N GLN A 47 -6.22 -17.86 1.19
CA GLN A 47 -5.23 -17.55 2.23
C GLN A 47 -3.98 -18.42 2.08
N VAL A 48 -2.80 -17.81 2.22
CA VAL A 48 -1.51 -18.52 2.16
C VAL A 48 -0.79 -18.39 3.49
N VAL A 49 -0.17 -19.48 3.95
CA VAL A 49 0.61 -19.52 5.19
C VAL A 49 1.66 -18.40 5.17
N GLY A 50 1.65 -17.54 6.20
CA GLY A 50 2.53 -16.39 6.31
C GLY A 50 2.10 -15.16 5.51
N HIS A 51 1.20 -15.25 4.54
CA HIS A 51 0.82 -14.11 3.70
C HIS A 51 -0.69 -13.89 3.73
N SER A 52 -1.16 -13.29 4.83
CA SER A 52 -2.56 -12.98 5.02
C SER A 52 -3.08 -11.99 3.97
N ARG A 53 -4.30 -12.23 3.52
CA ARG A 53 -5.03 -11.38 2.58
C ARG A 53 -6.33 -10.92 3.23
N VAL A 54 -6.44 -9.64 3.55
CA VAL A 54 -7.58 -9.11 4.32
C VAL A 54 -8.06 -7.80 3.75
N PHE A 55 -9.36 -7.51 3.84
CA PHE A 55 -9.85 -6.20 3.45
C PHE A 55 -9.29 -5.10 4.37
N ALA A 56 -9.11 -3.90 3.83
CA ALA A 56 -8.83 -2.71 4.62
C ALA A 56 -10.12 -2.20 5.28
N LEU A 57 -10.04 -1.97 6.58
CA LEU A 57 -11.18 -1.59 7.41
C LEU A 57 -10.85 -0.28 8.14
N LEU A 58 -11.83 0.61 8.27
CA LEU A 58 -11.75 1.72 9.22
C LEU A 58 -11.93 1.23 10.67
N ASN A 59 -12.79 0.23 10.85
CA ASN A 59 -13.01 -0.48 12.10
C ASN A 59 -13.70 -1.81 11.79
N THR A 60 -13.90 -2.65 12.82
CA THR A 60 -14.75 -3.83 12.73
C THR A 60 -16.11 -3.45 12.11
N ASP A 61 -16.50 -4.18 11.07
CA ASP A 61 -17.75 -3.97 10.31
C ASP A 61 -17.85 -2.64 9.53
N ILE A 62 -16.72 -1.94 9.35
CA ILE A 62 -16.64 -0.67 8.59
C ILE A 62 -15.56 -0.78 7.50
N MET A 63 -15.87 -1.49 6.41
CA MET A 63 -14.97 -1.65 5.26
C MET A 63 -14.84 -0.35 4.45
N VAL A 64 -13.64 -0.07 3.94
CA VAL A 64 -13.38 1.08 3.07
C VAL A 64 -13.87 0.87 1.64
N ARG A 65 -14.19 1.96 0.94
CA ARG A 65 -14.46 1.99 -0.52
C ARG A 65 -13.51 3.01 -1.20
N PRO A 66 -12.92 2.70 -2.38
CA PRO A 66 -12.91 1.42 -3.12
C PRO A 66 -12.55 0.20 -2.28
N VAL A 67 -13.15 -0.94 -2.60
CA VAL A 67 -12.83 -2.19 -1.88
C VAL A 67 -11.33 -2.44 -2.00
N THR A 68 -10.65 -2.55 -0.87
CA THR A 68 -9.19 -2.59 -0.83
C THR A 68 -8.75 -3.87 -0.14
N LEU A 69 -8.04 -4.74 -0.85
CA LEU A 69 -7.44 -5.96 -0.30
C LEU A 69 -5.98 -5.67 0.07
N CYS A 70 -5.62 -5.89 1.32
CA CYS A 70 -4.24 -5.83 1.81
C CYS A 70 -3.62 -7.22 1.75
N VAL A 71 -2.42 -7.34 1.18
CA VAL A 71 -1.63 -8.56 1.10
C VAL A 71 -0.29 -8.31 1.78
N SER A 72 0.08 -9.13 2.77
CA SER A 72 1.36 -8.94 3.48
C SER A 72 2.56 -9.30 2.59
N LYS A 73 3.54 -8.39 2.44
CA LYS A 73 4.83 -8.67 1.79
C LYS A 73 5.73 -9.57 2.62
N VAL A 74 5.65 -9.43 3.94
CA VAL A 74 6.48 -10.17 4.90
C VAL A 74 5.69 -11.37 5.41
N SER A 75 6.35 -12.50 5.57
CA SER A 75 5.76 -13.68 6.19
C SER A 75 5.41 -13.39 7.67
N VAL A 76 4.13 -13.45 7.98
CA VAL A 76 3.55 -13.26 9.30
C VAL A 76 3.75 -14.52 10.13
N THR A 77 4.62 -14.46 11.12
CA THR A 77 4.94 -15.59 12.01
C THR A 77 4.53 -15.36 13.46
N GLU A 78 4.35 -14.09 13.86
CA GLU A 78 4.16 -13.68 15.25
C GLU A 78 2.89 -12.85 15.45
N SER A 79 2.19 -13.09 16.56
CA SER A 79 0.94 -12.40 16.89
C SER A 79 1.11 -10.89 17.01
N LYS A 80 2.24 -10.43 17.58
CA LYS A 80 2.58 -9.01 17.69
C LYS A 80 2.63 -8.32 16.34
N TYR A 81 3.27 -8.95 15.34
CA TYR A 81 3.32 -8.43 13.99
C TYR A 81 1.91 -8.33 13.40
N THR A 82 1.11 -9.41 13.53
CA THR A 82 -0.28 -9.46 13.06
C THR A 82 -1.12 -8.35 13.67
N SER A 83 -1.04 -8.11 14.99
CA SER A 83 -1.82 -7.08 15.67
C SER A 83 -1.47 -5.66 15.20
N ILE A 84 -0.19 -5.41 14.87
CA ILE A 84 0.23 -4.10 14.34
C ILE A 84 -0.23 -3.95 12.88
N LEU A 85 -0.03 -4.98 12.06
CA LEU A 85 -0.43 -4.98 10.66
C LEU A 85 -1.95 -4.83 10.50
N MET A 86 -2.73 -5.65 11.21
CA MET A 86 -4.20 -5.65 11.15
C MET A 86 -4.85 -4.61 12.07
N GLY A 87 -4.06 -3.87 12.85
CA GLY A 87 -4.53 -2.75 13.65
C GLY A 87 -4.14 -1.42 13.02
N THR A 88 -2.98 -0.90 13.44
CA THR A 88 -2.51 0.44 13.04
C THR A 88 -2.29 0.57 11.53
N VAL A 89 -1.66 -0.42 10.89
CA VAL A 89 -1.34 -0.33 9.45
C VAL A 89 -2.60 -0.47 8.61
N GLN A 90 -3.49 -1.42 8.92
CA GLN A 90 -4.78 -1.57 8.23
C GLN A 90 -5.63 -0.29 8.33
N PHE A 91 -5.72 0.30 9.53
CA PHE A 91 -6.44 1.55 9.74
C PHE A 91 -5.82 2.70 8.95
N ALA A 92 -4.48 2.78 8.90
CA ALA A 92 -3.77 3.77 8.11
C ALA A 92 -4.03 3.64 6.60
N ILE A 93 -4.03 2.41 6.07
CA ILE A 93 -4.37 2.13 4.67
C ILE A 93 -5.80 2.56 4.36
N ALA A 94 -6.77 2.19 5.21
CA ALA A 94 -8.17 2.59 5.02
C ALA A 94 -8.32 4.13 4.99
N ASN A 95 -7.63 4.85 5.89
CA ASN A 95 -7.62 6.31 5.87
C ASN A 95 -6.91 6.88 4.64
N GLY A 96 -5.82 6.26 4.18
CA GLY A 96 -5.09 6.70 3.00
C GLY A 96 -5.90 6.58 1.71
N VAL A 97 -6.73 5.52 1.59
CA VAL A 97 -7.72 5.35 0.52
C VAL A 97 -8.75 6.48 0.55
N LEU A 98 -9.32 6.77 1.73
CA LEU A 98 -10.30 7.85 1.88
C LEU A 98 -9.72 9.23 1.64
N ASP A 99 -8.44 9.44 1.96
CA ASP A 99 -7.73 10.67 1.64
C ASP A 99 -7.55 10.84 0.13
N ALA A 100 -7.24 9.77 -0.59
CA ALA A 100 -7.16 9.83 -2.05
C ALA A 100 -8.53 10.12 -2.70
N VAL A 101 -9.62 9.58 -2.14
CA VAL A 101 -11.00 9.94 -2.54
C VAL A 101 -11.32 11.40 -2.20
N ARG A 102 -10.92 11.87 -1.02
CA ARG A 102 -11.15 13.25 -0.57
C ARG A 102 -10.39 14.27 -1.41
N ALA A 103 -9.15 13.94 -1.79
CA ALA A 103 -8.29 14.75 -2.65
C ALA A 103 -8.70 14.72 -4.13
N GLY A 104 -9.59 13.78 -4.52
CA GLY A 104 -10.06 13.65 -5.90
C GLY A 104 -9.14 12.84 -6.82
N TYR A 105 -8.09 12.20 -6.29
CA TYR A 105 -7.29 11.24 -7.07
C TYR A 105 -8.11 10.03 -7.49
N ILE A 106 -9.02 9.59 -6.60
CA ILE A 106 -10.07 8.64 -6.94
C ILE A 106 -11.38 9.42 -7.08
N PRO A 107 -12.03 9.40 -8.25
CA PRO A 107 -13.35 10.02 -8.41
C PRO A 107 -14.38 9.36 -7.48
N LYS A 108 -15.07 10.16 -6.67
CA LYS A 108 -16.04 9.67 -5.66
C LYS A 108 -17.13 8.82 -6.27
N GLU A 109 -17.60 9.18 -7.46
CA GLU A 109 -18.63 8.47 -8.20
C GLU A 109 -18.21 7.07 -8.63
N LYS A 110 -16.89 6.79 -8.68
CA LYS A 110 -16.34 5.47 -9.03
C LYS A 110 -15.96 4.63 -7.81
N ALA A 111 -16.16 5.14 -6.59
CA ALA A 111 -15.69 4.46 -5.38
C ALA A 111 -16.33 3.07 -5.17
N ASN A 112 -17.51 2.82 -5.74
CA ASN A 112 -18.16 1.50 -5.67
C ASN A 112 -17.85 0.58 -6.85
N ASP A 113 -17.28 1.11 -7.93
CA ASP A 113 -16.98 0.37 -9.17
C ASP A 113 -15.50 -0.03 -9.26
N LEU A 114 -14.64 0.62 -8.47
CA LEU A 114 -13.21 0.33 -8.38
C LEU A 114 -12.87 -0.63 -7.25
N GLY A 115 -11.80 -1.38 -7.46
CA GLY A 115 -11.11 -2.18 -6.47
C GLY A 115 -9.63 -1.79 -6.37
N ILE A 116 -9.02 -2.04 -5.21
CA ILE A 116 -7.60 -1.83 -4.94
C ILE A 116 -7.02 -3.13 -4.37
N ILE A 117 -5.85 -3.53 -4.87
CA ILE A 117 -5.01 -4.54 -4.22
C ILE A 117 -3.75 -3.82 -3.77
N CYS A 118 -3.45 -3.88 -2.48
CA CYS A 118 -2.31 -3.25 -1.85
C CYS A 118 -1.38 -4.33 -1.27
N SER A 119 -0.16 -4.40 -1.78
CA SER A 119 0.93 -5.18 -1.19
C SER A 119 1.56 -4.34 -0.07
N VAL A 120 1.40 -4.77 1.17
CA VAL A 120 1.70 -3.99 2.37
C VAL A 120 3.02 -4.45 2.97
N TRP A 121 3.92 -3.50 3.20
CA TRP A 121 5.13 -3.71 3.96
C TRP A 121 5.02 -3.10 5.37
N LEU A 122 5.31 -3.91 6.38
CA LEU A 122 5.58 -3.50 7.75
C LEU A 122 6.94 -4.08 8.12
N SER A 123 7.80 -3.26 8.74
CA SER A 123 9.13 -3.73 9.11
C SER A 123 9.05 -4.93 10.07
N PRO A 124 9.75 -6.04 9.81
CA PRO A 124 9.84 -7.16 10.76
C PRO A 124 10.41 -6.73 12.11
N GLY A 125 11.19 -5.64 12.17
CA GLY A 125 11.77 -5.10 13.40
C GLY A 125 10.75 -4.70 14.45
N VAL A 126 9.46 -4.56 14.12
CA VAL A 126 8.40 -4.37 15.12
C VAL A 126 8.23 -5.55 16.06
N ILE A 127 8.66 -6.75 15.67
CA ILE A 127 8.62 -7.95 16.52
C ILE A 127 9.54 -7.74 17.72
N GLU A 128 10.78 -7.31 17.48
CA GLU A 128 11.81 -7.14 18.50
C GLU A 128 11.75 -5.79 19.24
N ALA A 129 11.08 -4.79 18.67
CA ALA A 129 11.00 -3.47 19.29
C ALA A 129 10.22 -3.51 20.62
N GLU A 130 10.82 -3.07 21.73
CA GLU A 130 10.14 -2.98 23.03
C GLU A 130 8.84 -2.16 22.94
N THR A 131 8.88 -1.06 22.19
CA THR A 131 7.73 -0.19 21.92
C THR A 131 7.69 0.22 20.46
N VAL A 132 6.49 0.42 19.92
CA VAL A 132 6.26 0.95 18.57
C VAL A 132 5.50 2.26 18.69
N ASP A 133 5.98 3.32 18.03
CA ASP A 133 5.23 4.57 17.93
C ASP A 133 4.08 4.40 16.92
N HIS A 134 2.93 3.93 17.42
CA HIS A 134 1.74 3.67 16.62
C HIS A 134 1.18 4.93 15.93
N LYS A 135 1.39 6.12 16.51
CA LYS A 135 0.91 7.36 15.90
C LYS A 135 1.77 7.72 14.70
N ALA A 136 3.09 7.69 14.84
CA ALA A 136 4.00 7.93 13.73
C ALA A 136 3.84 6.86 12.64
N LEU A 137 3.71 5.60 13.03
CA LEU A 137 3.43 4.49 12.10
C LEU A 137 2.14 4.73 11.32
N PHE A 138 1.06 5.10 12.01
CA PHE A 138 -0.22 5.42 11.36
C PHE A 138 -0.08 6.58 10.35
N ASP A 139 0.50 7.70 10.77
CA ASP A 139 0.62 8.89 9.93
C ASP A 139 1.48 8.62 8.67
N ILE A 140 2.56 7.87 8.83
CA ILE A 140 3.46 7.51 7.72
C ILE A 140 2.80 6.51 6.77
N GLN A 141 2.16 5.46 7.28
CA GLN A 141 1.47 4.47 6.47
C GLN A 141 0.28 5.06 5.71
N ARG A 142 -0.47 5.97 6.34
CA ARG A 142 -1.57 6.69 5.71
C ARG A 142 -1.08 7.55 4.55
N ARG A 143 -0.01 8.32 4.76
CA ARG A 143 0.64 9.14 3.72
C ARG A 143 1.16 8.29 2.58
N GLY A 144 1.83 7.18 2.89
CA GLY A 144 2.35 6.24 1.89
C GLY A 144 1.24 5.69 1.00
N MET A 145 0.13 5.25 1.60
CA MET A 145 -1.01 4.74 0.83
C MET A 145 -1.63 5.81 -0.07
N THR A 146 -1.83 7.03 0.44
CA THR A 146 -2.36 8.14 -0.38
C THR A 146 -1.43 8.47 -1.54
N GLU A 147 -0.11 8.51 -1.32
CA GLU A 147 0.87 8.83 -2.36
C GLU A 147 0.97 7.73 -3.41
N ALA A 148 0.93 6.45 -3.02
CA ALA A 148 0.92 5.34 -3.96
C ALA A 148 -0.32 5.38 -4.87
N ILE A 149 -1.50 5.66 -4.30
CA ILE A 149 -2.73 5.86 -5.10
C ILE A 149 -2.60 7.07 -6.01
N ARG A 150 -2.08 8.20 -5.52
CA ARG A 150 -1.88 9.41 -6.32
C ARG A 150 -1.03 9.08 -7.56
N LYS A 151 0.14 8.47 -7.35
CA LYS A 151 1.07 8.07 -8.42
C LYS A 151 0.45 7.07 -9.39
N ALA A 152 -0.29 6.08 -8.88
CA ALA A 152 -1.06 5.17 -9.73
C ALA A 152 -2.06 5.93 -10.60
N MET A 153 -2.81 6.87 -10.02
CA MET A 153 -3.86 7.60 -10.71
C MET A 153 -3.33 8.69 -11.65
N THR A 154 -2.08 9.11 -11.53
CA THR A 154 -1.45 10.10 -12.42
C THR A 154 -0.37 9.50 -13.34
N ASN A 155 -0.14 8.19 -13.31
CA ASN A 155 0.94 7.51 -14.04
C ASN A 155 2.32 8.14 -13.77
N GLU A 156 2.62 8.35 -12.49
CA GLU A 156 3.89 8.96 -12.06
C GLU A 156 4.85 7.95 -11.41
N PRO A 157 6.15 8.05 -11.70
CA PRO A 157 6.78 8.94 -12.67
C PRO A 157 6.42 8.60 -14.12
N SER A 158 6.41 9.60 -15.00
CA SER A 158 6.13 9.38 -16.42
C SER A 158 7.27 8.63 -17.11
N ILE A 159 6.97 7.99 -18.25
CA ILE A 159 8.00 7.26 -19.02
C ILE A 159 9.13 8.18 -19.49
N ASP A 160 8.82 9.40 -19.92
CA ASP A 160 9.82 10.37 -20.37
C ASP A 160 10.74 10.76 -19.22
N TRP A 161 10.18 11.05 -18.04
CA TRP A 161 10.98 11.38 -16.86
C TRP A 161 11.89 10.21 -16.46
N LEU A 162 11.39 8.97 -16.53
CA LEU A 162 12.18 7.78 -16.25
C LEU A 162 13.36 7.65 -17.21
N LEU A 163 13.14 7.77 -18.52
CA LEU A 163 14.19 7.68 -19.54
C LEU A 163 15.23 8.81 -19.38
N GLU A 164 14.80 10.01 -19.03
CA GLU A 164 15.69 11.15 -18.78
C GLU A 164 16.56 11.00 -17.51
N ASN A 165 16.12 10.20 -16.54
CA ASN A 165 16.76 10.09 -15.22
C ASN A 165 17.33 8.71 -14.90
N GLN A 166 17.16 7.72 -15.78
CA GLN A 166 17.56 6.33 -15.56
C GLN A 166 19.02 6.19 -15.08
N ASP A 167 19.95 6.90 -15.71
CA ASP A 167 21.38 6.81 -15.38
C ASP A 167 21.80 7.68 -14.18
N LYS A 168 20.91 8.55 -13.71
CA LYS A 168 21.18 9.50 -12.60
C LYS A 168 20.73 8.96 -11.24
N ILE A 169 19.82 7.99 -11.25
CA ILE A 169 19.21 7.45 -10.03
C ILE A 169 19.89 6.13 -9.68
N ILE A 170 20.41 6.05 -8.45
CA ILE A 170 21.05 4.85 -7.94
C ILE A 170 20.20 4.29 -6.81
N HIS A 171 19.77 3.04 -6.95
CA HIS A 171 19.00 2.36 -5.92
C HIS A 171 19.86 2.19 -4.65
N LYS A 172 19.31 2.57 -3.48
CA LYS A 172 20.03 2.58 -2.19
C LYS A 172 20.74 1.26 -1.90
N TYR A 173 20.03 0.13 -2.04
CA TYR A 173 20.60 -1.18 -1.76
C TYR A 173 21.59 -1.63 -2.84
N TYR A 174 21.47 -1.16 -4.08
CA TYR A 174 22.48 -1.42 -5.10
C TYR A 174 23.81 -0.74 -4.75
N GLN A 175 23.75 0.54 -4.33
CA GLN A 175 24.94 1.25 -3.84
C GLN A 175 25.54 0.58 -2.60
N MET A 176 24.73 0.13 -1.65
CA MET A 176 25.22 -0.59 -0.47
C MET A 176 25.94 -1.89 -0.84
N GLY A 177 25.48 -2.61 -1.86
CA GLY A 177 26.16 -3.79 -2.38
C GLY A 177 27.50 -3.46 -3.05
N LEU A 178 27.56 -2.39 -3.85
CA LEU A 178 28.82 -1.89 -4.41
C LEU A 178 29.82 -1.49 -3.32
N ASP A 179 29.32 -0.94 -2.22
CA ASP A 179 30.13 -0.54 -1.05
C ASP A 179 30.54 -1.72 -0.15
N GLY A 180 30.05 -2.95 -0.41
CA GLY A 180 30.29 -4.13 0.43
C GLY A 180 29.64 -4.07 1.82
N LYS A 181 28.56 -3.30 1.98
CA LYS A 181 27.82 -3.14 3.25
C LYS A 181 26.72 -4.17 3.45
N ILE A 182 26.36 -4.89 2.39
CA ILE A 182 25.43 -6.02 2.35
C ILE A 182 25.96 -7.07 1.38
#